data_AF-A0A9P1A8J6-F1
#
_entry.id   AF-A0A9P1A8J6-F1
#
_cell.length_a   1.000
_cell.length_b   1.000
_cell.length_c   1.000
_cell.angle_alpha   90.00
_cell.angle_beta   90.00
_cell.angle_gamma   90.00
#
_symmetry.space_group_name_H-M   'P 1'
#
loop_
_entity.id
_entity.type
_entity.pdbx_description
1 polymer ?
#
loop_
_entity_poly.entity_id
_entity_poly.type
_entity_poly.pdbx_seq_one_letter_code
_entity_poly.pdbx_strand_id
1 'polypeptide(L)'
;MSDERDRLSELPPELRELIVEKCDYLSRCSLSRTCRALKSTVVASKTVIPAVKIKERRNGVHFEFTFRLFKEISLKFERHGQSATRIYRRDKEDVVLEGTDPIAEALSLFHRVCVQKHLTVGYLGIETVGAVPELTEQLRALFTRQSDSDPIKIRKISWQRDGISDLAWTFLEFADKLVLEELIINGEIEEKVNIFGDPQRRAIIQKLDRVEVHPEIEETESELILSLIASRIHLKSQHFTGELIEKMIEKIAKNRKTGSYFILKKTEQSDFLQLVPSGFQKAESIEKNVNAYTMRLKDDDTAISLKMGSFGVYADVQSFKISEERTMMAQLREKCLTRSNCFCQQPTFLPEDDSSEFDDYDEYVDDDSVDYDYERLEMDFNGEFDDFDDDDDDFNEEED
;
A
#
# COMPACT_ATOMS: atom_id res chain seq x y z
N MET A 1 19.09 38.12 -8.71
CA MET A 1 18.38 37.01 -8.03
C MET A 1 19.33 35.87 -7.60
N SER A 2 20.63 36.14 -7.39
CA SER A 2 21.64 35.16 -6.94
C SER A 2 21.75 35.05 -5.42
N ASP A 3 21.50 36.13 -4.69
CA ASP A 3 21.90 36.25 -3.27
C ASP A 3 21.09 35.41 -2.27
N GLU A 4 19.89 34.94 -2.61
CA GLU A 4 19.10 34.11 -1.69
C GLU A 4 19.44 32.61 -1.77
N ARG A 5 19.96 32.13 -2.92
CA ARG A 5 20.29 30.72 -3.13
C ARG A 5 21.57 30.30 -2.41
N ASP A 6 22.50 31.24 -2.21
CA ASP A 6 23.75 31.01 -1.47
C ASP A 6 23.55 30.99 0.05
N ARG A 7 22.50 31.60 0.59
CA ARG A 7 22.27 31.60 2.06
C ARG A 7 21.98 30.21 2.64
N LEU A 8 21.44 29.30 1.83
CA LEU A 8 21.19 27.92 2.26
C LEU A 8 22.48 27.09 2.32
N SER A 9 23.51 27.44 1.54
CA SER A 9 24.80 26.76 1.58
C SER A 9 25.65 27.20 2.79
N GLU A 10 25.41 28.41 3.30
CA GLU A 10 26.05 28.97 4.49
C GLU A 10 25.54 28.39 5.82
N LEU A 11 24.44 27.62 5.79
CA LEU A 11 23.89 27.00 7.00
C LEU A 11 24.79 25.84 7.50
N PRO A 12 24.92 25.67 8.83
CA PRO A 12 25.52 24.47 9.42
C PRO A 12 24.90 23.19 8.87
N PRO A 13 25.69 22.10 8.70
CA PRO A 13 25.21 20.82 8.19
C PRO A 13 23.93 20.32 8.88
N GLU A 14 23.82 20.50 10.20
CA GLU A 14 22.69 20.04 11.00
C GLU A 14 21.38 20.77 10.65
N LEU A 15 21.47 22.07 10.33
CA LEU A 15 20.31 22.85 9.90
C LEU A 15 19.92 22.52 8.45
N ARG A 16 20.90 22.22 7.59
CA ARG A 16 20.65 21.76 6.23
C ARG A 16 19.93 20.40 6.23
N GLU A 17 20.38 19.47 7.06
CA GLU A 17 19.71 18.17 7.27
C GLU A 17 18.27 18.36 7.76
N LEU A 18 18.06 19.20 8.78
CA LEU A 18 16.72 19.47 9.30
C LEU A 18 15.78 20.05 8.24
N ILE A 19 16.26 20.98 7.41
CA ILE A 19 15.46 21.55 6.31
C ILE A 19 15.05 20.45 5.33
N VAL A 20 16.01 19.64 4.89
CA VAL A 20 15.77 18.52 3.97
C VAL A 20 14.77 17.54 4.59
N GLU A 21 14.92 17.17 5.86
CA GLU A 21 14.01 16.27 6.57
C GLU A 21 12.56 16.77 6.58
N LYS A 22 12.33 18.09 6.66
CA LYS A 22 10.99 18.70 6.65
C LYS A 22 10.39 18.85 5.24
N CYS A 23 11.20 18.75 4.20
CA CYS A 23 10.74 18.82 2.81
C CYS A 23 10.07 17.51 2.37
N ASP A 24 8.98 17.62 1.60
CA ASP A 24 8.43 16.48 0.86
C ASP A 24 9.34 16.10 -0.31
N TYR A 25 9.02 14.97 -0.96
CA TYR A 25 9.78 14.47 -2.10
C TYR A 25 9.93 15.53 -3.21
N LEU A 26 8.84 16.21 -3.59
CA LEU A 26 8.89 17.20 -4.68
C LEU A 26 9.73 18.43 -4.34
N SER A 27 9.65 18.91 -3.10
CA SER A 27 10.46 20.01 -2.59
C SER A 27 11.93 19.59 -2.54
N ARG A 28 12.24 18.34 -2.16
CA ARG A 28 13.60 17.79 -2.20
C ARG A 28 14.13 17.69 -3.63
N CYS A 29 13.33 17.22 -4.59
CA CYS A 29 13.72 17.23 -6.00
C CYS A 29 14.02 18.65 -6.50
N SER A 30 13.18 19.62 -6.13
CA SER A 30 13.42 21.04 -6.47
C SER A 30 14.68 21.58 -5.80
N LEU A 31 14.91 21.31 -4.51
CA LEU A 31 16.12 21.72 -3.77
C LEU A 31 17.39 21.12 -4.39
N SER A 32 17.37 19.84 -4.73
CA SER A 32 18.50 19.15 -5.37
C SER A 32 18.86 19.78 -6.73
N ARG A 33 17.86 20.20 -7.52
CA ARG A 33 18.07 20.89 -8.80
C ARG A 33 18.53 22.33 -8.64
N THR A 34 18.03 23.04 -7.63
CA THR A 34 18.23 24.49 -7.50
C THR A 34 19.41 24.87 -6.61
N CYS A 35 19.86 23.99 -5.72
CA CYS A 35 20.94 24.24 -4.76
C CYS A 35 21.94 23.08 -4.72
N ARG A 36 23.10 23.23 -5.40
CA ARG A 36 24.17 22.21 -5.42
C ARG A 36 24.67 21.85 -4.02
N ALA A 37 24.74 22.81 -3.11
CA ALA A 37 25.23 22.60 -1.75
C ALA A 37 24.33 21.71 -0.88
N LEU A 38 23.06 21.54 -1.26
CA LEU A 38 22.11 20.65 -0.60
C LEU A 38 21.92 19.33 -1.35
N LYS A 39 22.49 19.18 -2.56
CA LYS A 39 22.32 17.99 -3.40
C LYS A 39 22.74 16.72 -2.65
N SER A 40 23.94 16.71 -2.06
CA SER A 40 24.44 15.56 -1.30
C SER A 40 23.59 15.25 -0.06
N THR A 41 23.18 16.28 0.69
CA THR A 41 22.30 16.14 1.86
C THR A 41 20.93 15.55 1.48
N VAL A 42 20.34 16.03 0.37
CA VAL A 42 19.07 15.49 -0.15
C VAL A 42 19.23 14.01 -0.52
N VAL A 43 20.29 13.64 -1.23
CA VAL A 43 20.53 12.27 -1.68
C VAL A 43 20.73 11.31 -0.50
N ALA A 44 21.44 11.73 0.55
CA ALA A 44 21.69 10.91 1.74
C ALA A 44 20.47 10.78 2.67
N SER A 45 19.51 11.70 2.57
CA SER A 45 18.38 11.79 3.49
C SER A 45 17.30 10.74 3.23
N LYS A 46 16.79 10.12 4.30
CA LYS A 46 15.63 9.21 4.19
C LYS A 46 14.39 9.99 3.78
N THR A 47 13.69 9.51 2.76
CA THR A 47 12.47 10.12 2.22
C THR A 47 11.35 9.10 2.18
N VAL A 48 10.11 9.54 2.39
CA VAL A 48 8.92 8.69 2.25
C VAL A 48 8.01 9.29 1.20
N ILE A 49 7.56 8.47 0.24
CA ILE A 49 6.38 8.80 -0.59
C ILE A 49 5.17 8.23 0.14
N PRO A 50 4.24 9.08 0.63
CA PRO A 50 3.07 8.64 1.41
C PRO A 50 2.28 7.52 0.75
N ALA A 51 1.89 7.70 -0.52
CA ALA A 51 1.14 6.70 -1.27
C ALA A 51 1.49 6.72 -2.76
N VAL A 52 1.53 5.54 -3.36
CA VAL A 52 1.59 5.32 -4.80
C VAL A 52 0.47 4.36 -5.15
N LYS A 53 -0.31 4.68 -6.18
CA LYS A 53 -1.36 3.80 -6.70
C LYS A 53 -1.04 3.44 -8.13
N ILE A 54 -1.24 2.17 -8.47
CA ILE A 54 -1.07 1.62 -9.82
C ILE A 54 -2.41 1.03 -10.22
N LYS A 55 -2.96 1.50 -11.33
CA LYS A 55 -4.18 0.95 -11.92
C LYS A 55 -3.85 0.37 -13.29
N GLU A 56 -4.07 -0.94 -13.43
CA GLU A 56 -3.98 -1.61 -14.72
C GLU A 56 -5.12 -1.16 -15.63
N ARG A 57 -4.80 -0.78 -16.87
CA ARG A 57 -5.79 -0.41 -17.89
C ARG A 57 -5.58 -1.26 -19.13
N ARG A 58 -6.64 -1.45 -19.92
CA ARG A 58 -6.58 -2.24 -21.17
C ARG A 58 -5.57 -1.66 -22.17
N ASN A 59 -5.41 -0.35 -22.20
CA ASN A 59 -4.57 0.37 -23.17
C ASN A 59 -3.30 0.97 -22.55
N GLY A 60 -2.95 0.58 -21.32
CA GLY A 60 -1.76 1.09 -20.64
C GLY A 60 -1.84 1.06 -19.12
N VAL A 61 -1.25 2.05 -18.45
CA VAL A 61 -1.06 2.06 -17.00
C VAL A 61 -1.37 3.45 -16.44
N HIS A 62 -2.02 3.50 -15.29
CA HIS A 62 -2.29 4.75 -14.59
C HIS A 62 -1.61 4.75 -13.23
N PHE A 63 -0.77 5.74 -12.99
CA PHE A 63 -0.11 6.00 -11.72
C PHE A 63 -0.70 7.22 -11.01
N GLU A 64 -0.90 7.11 -9.70
CA GLU A 64 -1.23 8.23 -8.82
C GLU A 64 -0.20 8.31 -7.70
N PHE A 65 0.51 9.43 -7.60
CA PHE A 65 1.52 9.68 -6.57
C PHE A 65 1.01 10.72 -5.59
N THR A 66 0.90 10.37 -4.31
CA THR A 66 0.56 11.31 -3.24
C THR A 66 1.82 11.71 -2.49
N PHE A 67 2.21 12.98 -2.57
CA PHE A 67 3.42 13.50 -1.92
C PHE A 67 3.13 14.27 -0.62
N ARG A 68 1.95 14.89 -0.52
CA ARG A 68 1.42 15.58 0.67
C ARG A 68 -0.11 15.51 0.67
N LEU A 69 -0.73 15.81 1.81
CA LEU A 69 -2.17 16.07 1.89
C LEU A 69 -2.55 17.09 0.79
N PHE A 70 -3.48 16.72 -0.08
CA PHE A 70 -3.98 17.52 -1.22
C PHE A 70 -3.02 17.74 -2.39
N LYS A 71 -1.86 17.06 -2.45
CA LYS A 71 -0.96 17.11 -3.61
C LYS A 71 -0.76 15.72 -4.20
N GLU A 72 -1.59 15.44 -5.20
CA GLU A 72 -1.58 14.22 -5.99
C GLU A 72 -1.09 14.53 -7.41
N ILE A 73 -0.27 13.65 -7.97
CA ILE A 73 0.09 13.66 -9.37
C ILE A 73 -0.48 12.40 -10.01
N SER A 74 -1.42 12.60 -10.93
CA SER A 74 -2.10 11.54 -11.66
C SER A 74 -1.59 11.51 -13.10
N LEU A 75 -1.02 10.38 -13.52
CA LEU A 75 -0.40 10.19 -14.83
C LEU A 75 -0.94 8.93 -15.50
N LYS A 76 -1.55 9.08 -16.67
CA LYS A 76 -2.00 7.94 -17.49
C LYS A 76 -1.06 7.78 -18.67
N PHE A 77 -0.51 6.58 -18.83
CA PHE A 77 0.34 6.19 -19.94
C PHE A 77 -0.49 5.30 -20.85
N GLU A 78 -0.83 5.78 -22.03
CA GLU A 78 -1.73 5.09 -22.94
C GLU A 78 -1.12 4.98 -24.33
N ARG A 79 -1.45 3.89 -25.03
CA ARG A 79 -1.01 3.71 -26.42
C ARG A 79 -1.62 4.78 -27.32
N HIS A 80 -0.78 5.44 -28.10
CA HIS A 80 -1.16 6.39 -29.13
C HIS A 80 -0.68 5.91 -30.49
N GLY A 81 -1.61 5.67 -31.42
CA GLY A 81 -1.28 5.13 -32.74
C GLY A 81 -0.64 3.73 -32.66
N GLN A 82 0.28 3.44 -33.59
CA GLN A 82 0.95 2.13 -33.67
C GLN A 82 2.23 2.04 -32.82
N SER A 83 2.84 3.17 -32.45
CA SER A 83 4.17 3.18 -31.85
C SER A 83 4.47 4.43 -31.02
N ALA A 84 3.50 4.97 -30.29
CA ALA A 84 3.74 6.10 -29.40
C ALA A 84 3.03 5.92 -28.06
N THR A 85 3.54 6.61 -27.05
CA THR A 85 2.94 6.72 -25.72
C THR A 85 2.38 8.12 -25.55
N ARG A 86 1.09 8.22 -25.20
CA ARG A 86 0.48 9.46 -24.72
C ARG A 86 0.50 9.44 -23.20
N ILE A 87 1.08 10.48 -22.61
CA ILE A 87 1.10 10.71 -21.18
C ILE A 87 0.08 11.82 -20.89
N TYR A 88 -1.05 11.44 -20.31
CA TYR A 88 -2.10 12.36 -19.90
C TYR A 88 -1.93 12.79 -18.44
N ARG A 89 -2.13 14.09 -18.20
CA ARG A 89 -2.14 14.70 -16.86
C ARG A 89 -3.27 15.72 -16.77
N ARG A 90 -4.10 15.64 -15.72
CA ARG A 90 -5.32 16.45 -15.55
C ARG A 90 -5.14 17.96 -15.78
N ASP A 91 -4.01 18.52 -15.36
CA ASP A 91 -3.76 19.98 -15.36
C ASP A 91 -2.71 20.43 -16.39
N LYS A 92 -2.35 19.58 -17.36
CA LYS A 92 -1.31 19.89 -18.36
C LYS A 92 -1.69 19.34 -19.73
N GLU A 93 -1.09 19.93 -20.76
CA GLU A 93 -1.12 19.37 -22.10
C GLU A 93 -0.51 17.96 -22.12
N ASP A 94 -1.09 17.12 -22.97
CA ASP A 94 -0.63 15.75 -23.14
C ASP A 94 0.74 15.70 -23.80
N VAL A 95 1.60 14.84 -23.28
CA VAL A 95 2.92 14.59 -23.87
C VAL A 95 2.84 13.33 -24.71
N VAL A 96 3.20 13.42 -25.99
CA VAL A 96 3.30 12.27 -26.89
C VAL A 96 4.76 11.93 -27.12
N LEU A 97 5.14 10.70 -26.76
CA LEU A 97 6.47 10.15 -26.94
C LEU A 97 6.45 9.13 -28.07
N GLU A 98 6.98 9.52 -29.23
CA GLU A 98 7.09 8.66 -30.40
C GLU A 98 8.13 7.54 -30.18
N GLY A 99 7.85 6.36 -30.71
CA GLY A 99 8.73 5.19 -30.64
C GLY A 99 8.80 4.48 -29.28
N THR A 100 7.92 4.83 -28.34
CA THR A 100 7.94 4.28 -26.97
C THR A 100 6.75 3.37 -26.68
N ASP A 101 6.92 2.47 -25.70
CA ASP A 101 5.86 1.61 -25.18
C ASP A 101 5.30 2.18 -23.86
N PRO A 102 3.96 2.30 -23.71
CA PRO A 102 3.36 2.94 -22.55
C PRO A 102 3.69 2.23 -21.24
N ILE A 103 3.79 0.90 -21.24
CA ILE A 103 4.13 0.13 -20.04
C ILE A 103 5.60 0.38 -19.67
N ALA A 104 6.51 0.31 -20.64
CA ALA A 104 7.92 0.57 -20.42
C ALA A 104 8.19 1.97 -19.87
N GLU A 105 7.55 3.02 -20.42
CA GLU A 105 7.69 4.40 -19.94
C GLU A 105 7.12 4.57 -18.53
N ALA A 106 5.96 3.98 -18.26
CA ALA A 106 5.34 4.05 -16.94
C ALA A 106 6.20 3.36 -15.88
N LEU A 107 6.77 2.19 -16.20
CA LEU A 107 7.68 1.46 -15.33
C LEU A 107 9.04 2.16 -15.15
N SER A 108 9.57 2.79 -16.20
CA SER A 108 10.77 3.63 -16.14
C SER A 108 10.57 4.82 -15.19
N LEU A 109 9.41 5.50 -15.27
CA LEU A 109 9.07 6.54 -14.31
C LEU A 109 8.95 5.98 -12.89
N PHE A 110 8.21 4.88 -12.71
CA PHE A 110 8.04 4.25 -11.40
C PHE A 110 9.38 3.89 -10.78
N HIS A 111 10.30 3.28 -11.55
CA HIS A 111 11.63 2.93 -11.09
C HIS A 111 12.40 4.18 -10.63
N ARG A 112 12.47 5.21 -11.48
CA ARG A 112 13.15 6.47 -11.16
C ARG A 112 12.62 7.15 -9.90
N VAL A 113 11.32 7.04 -9.61
CA VAL A 113 10.68 7.71 -8.48
C VAL A 113 10.66 6.86 -7.21
N CYS A 114 10.42 5.56 -7.32
CA CYS A 114 10.12 4.69 -6.20
C CYS A 114 11.27 3.74 -5.81
N VAL A 115 12.22 3.50 -6.71
CA VAL A 115 13.33 2.56 -6.50
C VAL A 115 14.62 3.36 -6.28
N GLN A 116 14.77 3.88 -5.06
CA GLN A 116 15.94 4.66 -4.64
C GLN A 116 16.41 4.20 -3.26
N LYS A 117 17.74 4.20 -3.04
CA LYS A 117 18.39 3.72 -1.81
C LYS A 117 17.80 4.26 -0.51
N HIS A 118 17.46 5.55 -0.47
CA HIS A 118 16.98 6.23 0.73
C HIS A 118 15.47 6.53 0.72
N LEU A 119 14.72 5.93 -0.22
CA LEU A 119 13.29 6.16 -0.36
C LEU A 119 12.48 4.99 0.18
N THR A 120 11.31 5.26 0.74
CA THR A 120 10.33 4.25 1.15
C THR A 120 8.94 4.65 0.68
N VAL A 121 8.24 3.74 0.03
CA VAL A 121 6.82 3.89 -0.30
C VAL A 121 6.01 3.49 0.94
N GLY A 122 5.26 4.44 1.49
CA GLY A 122 4.44 4.21 2.67
C GLY A 122 3.28 3.26 2.39
N TYR A 123 2.57 3.48 1.29
CA TYR A 123 1.43 2.69 0.87
C TYR A 123 1.45 2.48 -0.65
N LEU A 124 1.40 1.23 -1.09
CA LEU A 124 1.26 0.86 -2.49
C LEU A 124 -0.16 0.31 -2.71
N GLY A 125 -0.99 1.08 -3.40
CA GLY A 125 -2.30 0.65 -3.88
C GLY A 125 -2.18 0.02 -5.27
N ILE A 126 -2.78 -1.13 -5.47
CA ILE A 126 -2.75 -1.85 -6.75
C ILE A 126 -4.20 -2.17 -7.13
N GLU A 127 -4.64 -1.70 -8.29
CA GLU A 127 -5.96 -2.03 -8.86
C GLU A 127 -5.75 -2.80 -10.15
N THR A 128 -6.23 -4.04 -10.17
CA THR A 128 -6.13 -4.95 -11.31
C THR A 128 -7.53 -5.17 -11.84
N VAL A 129 -7.81 -4.87 -13.11
CA VAL A 129 -9.16 -4.99 -13.71
C VAL A 129 -9.26 -6.21 -14.67
N GLY A 130 -8.12 -6.77 -15.07
CA GLY A 130 -8.04 -7.92 -15.97
C GLY A 130 -6.64 -8.54 -15.97
N ALA A 131 -6.35 -9.42 -16.92
CA ALA A 131 -4.98 -9.89 -17.15
C ALA A 131 -4.30 -8.93 -18.13
N VAL A 132 -3.32 -8.15 -17.65
CA VAL A 132 -2.32 -7.49 -18.49
C VAL A 132 -0.97 -8.13 -18.18
N PRO A 133 -0.68 -9.34 -18.70
CA PRO A 133 0.53 -10.07 -18.36
C PRO A 133 1.80 -9.28 -18.63
N GLU A 134 1.77 -8.48 -19.71
CA GLU A 134 2.86 -7.63 -20.17
C GLU A 134 3.40 -6.70 -19.07
N LEU A 135 2.52 -6.08 -18.25
CA LEU A 135 2.94 -5.21 -17.15
C LEU A 135 3.68 -6.00 -16.07
N THR A 136 3.15 -7.15 -15.70
CA THR A 136 3.75 -8.02 -14.67
C THR A 136 5.10 -8.58 -15.14
N GLU A 137 5.18 -9.02 -16.40
CA GLU A 137 6.40 -9.54 -17.02
C GLU A 137 7.49 -8.46 -17.13
N GLN A 138 7.14 -7.26 -17.62
CA GLN A 138 8.08 -6.16 -17.73
C GLN A 138 8.56 -5.68 -16.35
N LEU A 139 7.67 -5.62 -15.35
CA LEU A 139 8.05 -5.28 -13.97
C LEU A 139 9.03 -6.31 -13.39
N ARG A 140 8.72 -7.61 -13.57
CA ARG A 140 9.60 -8.70 -13.12
C ARG A 140 10.96 -8.62 -13.82
N ALA A 141 10.99 -8.35 -15.12
CA ALA A 141 12.23 -8.18 -15.87
C ALA A 141 13.03 -6.98 -15.36
N LEU A 142 12.36 -5.85 -15.07
CA LEU A 142 12.97 -4.65 -14.51
C LEU A 142 13.66 -4.93 -13.18
N PHE A 143 12.98 -5.62 -12.25
CA PHE A 143 13.59 -5.97 -10.96
C PHE A 143 14.64 -7.08 -11.05
N THR A 144 14.50 -8.03 -11.98
CA THR A 144 15.47 -9.14 -12.12
C THR A 144 16.79 -8.69 -12.74
N ARG A 145 16.73 -7.80 -13.75
CA ARG A 145 17.94 -7.24 -14.40
C ARG A 145 18.82 -6.46 -13.43
N GLN A 146 18.21 -5.97 -12.35
CA GLN A 146 18.86 -5.12 -11.36
C GLN A 146 19.21 -5.92 -10.11
N SER A 147 19.77 -7.13 -10.27
CA SER A 147 20.17 -8.00 -9.15
C SER A 147 21.15 -7.35 -8.16
N ASP A 148 21.79 -6.24 -8.54
CA ASP A 148 22.67 -5.40 -7.70
C ASP A 148 22.00 -4.13 -7.14
N SER A 149 20.73 -3.86 -7.48
CA SER A 149 19.98 -2.71 -6.96
C SER A 149 19.36 -2.98 -5.59
N ASP A 150 19.21 -1.91 -4.81
CA ASP A 150 18.51 -1.96 -3.54
C ASP A 150 17.07 -2.47 -3.73
N PRO A 151 16.58 -3.39 -2.88
CA PRO A 151 15.21 -3.87 -2.95
C PRO A 151 14.24 -2.71 -2.75
N ILE A 152 13.08 -2.77 -3.42
CA ILE A 152 12.08 -1.72 -3.32
C ILE A 152 11.50 -1.68 -1.89
N LYS A 153 11.61 -0.53 -1.23
CA LYS A 153 11.17 -0.37 0.17
C LYS A 153 9.71 0.04 0.21
N ILE A 154 8.83 -0.94 0.38
CA ILE A 154 7.37 -0.73 0.51
C ILE A 154 6.95 -1.15 1.91
N ARG A 155 6.24 -0.28 2.65
CA ARG A 155 5.72 -0.63 3.98
C ARG A 155 4.41 -1.42 3.91
N LYS A 156 3.51 -1.04 3.00
CA LYS A 156 2.16 -1.60 2.92
C LYS A 156 1.75 -1.83 1.48
N ILE A 157 1.24 -3.02 1.19
CA ILE A 157 0.64 -3.36 -0.11
C ILE A 157 -0.86 -3.55 0.11
N SER A 158 -1.67 -2.83 -0.66
CA SER A 158 -3.11 -3.02 -0.72
C SER A 158 -3.52 -3.28 -2.15
N TRP A 159 -4.13 -4.44 -2.37
CA TRP A 159 -4.49 -4.93 -3.68
C TRP A 159 -6.01 -5.03 -3.80
N GLN A 160 -6.57 -4.22 -4.69
CA GLN A 160 -7.93 -4.36 -5.19
C GLN A 160 -7.91 -5.37 -6.36
N ARG A 161 -8.23 -6.62 -6.04
CA ARG A 161 -8.18 -7.76 -6.96
C ARG A 161 -9.50 -7.91 -7.71
N ASP A 162 -9.68 -7.09 -8.72
CA ASP A 162 -10.79 -7.20 -9.68
C ASP A 162 -10.35 -7.89 -11.00
N GLY A 163 -9.11 -8.43 -11.02
CA GLY A 163 -8.51 -9.20 -12.12
C GLY A 163 -7.62 -10.36 -11.61
N ILE A 164 -7.17 -11.22 -12.52
CA ILE A 164 -6.27 -12.36 -12.21
C ILE A 164 -4.77 -12.00 -12.30
N SER A 165 -4.43 -10.70 -12.31
CA SER A 165 -3.05 -10.24 -12.46
C SER A 165 -2.16 -10.63 -11.26
N ASP A 166 -0.92 -11.02 -11.54
CA ASP A 166 0.10 -11.36 -10.53
C ASP A 166 0.93 -10.13 -10.09
N LEU A 167 0.52 -8.93 -10.45
CA LEU A 167 1.25 -7.70 -10.20
C LEU A 167 1.57 -7.49 -8.71
N ALA A 168 0.58 -7.66 -7.83
CA ALA A 168 0.76 -7.50 -6.39
C ALA A 168 1.71 -8.56 -5.80
N TRP A 169 1.68 -9.79 -6.31
CA TRP A 169 2.62 -10.83 -5.91
C TRP A 169 4.04 -10.51 -6.34
N THR A 170 4.20 -9.94 -7.53
CA THR A 170 5.50 -9.50 -8.02
C THR A 170 6.08 -8.41 -7.10
N PHE A 171 5.29 -7.41 -6.70
CA PHE A 171 5.75 -6.44 -5.70
C PHE A 171 6.10 -7.08 -4.36
N LEU A 172 5.30 -8.03 -3.88
CA LEU A 172 5.58 -8.75 -2.64
C LEU A 172 6.93 -9.49 -2.68
N GLU A 173 7.26 -10.13 -3.81
CA GLU A 173 8.48 -10.92 -4.00
C GLU A 173 9.75 -10.04 -4.01
N PHE A 174 9.67 -8.85 -4.61
CA PHE A 174 10.82 -7.94 -4.75
C PHE A 174 10.92 -6.88 -3.65
N ALA A 175 9.92 -6.75 -2.77
CA ALA A 175 9.95 -5.78 -1.68
C ALA A 175 11.02 -6.11 -0.62
N ASP A 176 11.58 -5.06 -0.01
CA ASP A 176 12.44 -5.18 1.16
C ASP A 176 11.66 -5.77 2.35
N LYS A 177 11.98 -7.02 2.68
CA LYS A 177 11.32 -7.84 3.72
C LYS A 177 11.51 -7.27 5.13
N LEU A 178 12.47 -6.36 5.33
CA LEU A 178 12.67 -5.68 6.61
C LEU A 178 11.75 -4.48 6.78
N VAL A 179 11.21 -3.95 5.68
CA VAL A 179 10.35 -2.76 5.66
C VAL A 179 8.88 -3.11 5.47
N LEU A 180 8.59 -4.23 4.79
CA LEU A 180 7.23 -4.67 4.51
C LEU A 180 6.51 -5.15 5.78
N GLU A 181 5.42 -4.46 6.13
CA GLU A 181 4.65 -4.67 7.36
C GLU A 181 3.25 -5.24 7.10
N GLU A 182 2.58 -4.82 6.02
CA GLU A 182 1.15 -5.10 5.80
C GLU A 182 0.83 -5.58 4.38
N LEU A 183 -0.04 -6.59 4.29
CA LEU A 183 -0.69 -7.03 3.06
C LEU A 183 -2.21 -7.00 3.25
N ILE A 184 -2.90 -6.28 2.36
CA ILE A 184 -4.36 -6.19 2.32
C ILE A 184 -4.81 -6.57 0.91
N ILE A 185 -5.75 -7.52 0.79
CA ILE A 185 -6.33 -7.97 -0.46
C ILE A 185 -7.85 -7.79 -0.37
N ASN A 186 -8.35 -6.94 -1.25
CA ASN A 186 -9.76 -6.64 -1.50
C ASN A 186 -10.14 -7.11 -2.91
N GLY A 187 -11.38 -6.87 -3.31
CA GLY A 187 -11.91 -7.23 -4.63
C GLY A 187 -13.08 -8.20 -4.56
N GLU A 188 -13.80 -8.31 -5.68
CA GLU A 188 -15.04 -9.10 -5.79
C GLU A 188 -14.89 -10.36 -6.66
N ILE A 189 -13.66 -10.74 -7.02
CA ILE A 189 -13.42 -11.95 -7.83
C ILE A 189 -13.90 -13.23 -7.12
N GLU A 190 -14.56 -14.11 -7.90
CA GLU A 190 -15.05 -15.41 -7.45
C GLU A 190 -13.93 -16.41 -7.15
N GLU A 191 -12.78 -16.28 -7.82
CA GLU A 191 -11.64 -17.17 -7.62
C GLU A 191 -11.04 -17.01 -6.23
N LYS A 192 -10.77 -18.15 -5.59
CA LYS A 192 -10.13 -18.19 -4.29
C LYS A 192 -8.68 -17.67 -4.37
N VAL A 193 -8.25 -16.97 -3.32
CA VAL A 193 -6.90 -16.42 -3.23
C VAL A 193 -5.98 -17.48 -2.62
N ASN A 194 -4.95 -17.86 -3.38
CA ASN A 194 -3.91 -18.75 -2.88
C ASN A 194 -2.80 -17.97 -2.17
N ILE A 195 -2.98 -17.70 -0.87
CA ILE A 195 -2.00 -16.97 -0.06
C ILE A 195 -0.82 -17.81 0.43
N PHE A 196 -0.94 -19.15 0.44
CA PHE A 196 0.07 -20.04 1.03
C PHE A 196 0.69 -21.04 0.06
N GLY A 197 0.28 -21.06 -1.21
CA GLY A 197 0.67 -22.08 -2.19
C GLY A 197 2.14 -21.98 -2.61
N ASP A 198 2.67 -20.77 -2.73
CA ASP A 198 4.09 -20.57 -3.03
C ASP A 198 4.92 -20.50 -1.73
N PRO A 199 5.99 -21.32 -1.57
CA PRO A 199 6.82 -21.33 -0.38
C PRO A 199 7.52 -20.00 -0.07
N GLN A 200 7.90 -19.22 -1.09
CA GLN A 200 8.57 -17.94 -0.89
C GLN A 200 7.57 -16.88 -0.40
N ARG A 201 6.40 -16.79 -1.05
CA ARG A 201 5.30 -15.90 -0.62
C ARG A 201 4.85 -16.23 0.80
N ARG A 202 4.69 -17.52 1.11
CA ARG A 202 4.38 -18.00 2.46
C ARG A 202 5.37 -17.48 3.50
N ALA A 203 6.68 -17.59 3.24
CA ALA A 203 7.71 -17.14 4.16
C ALA A 203 7.71 -15.62 4.40
N ILE A 204 7.26 -14.83 3.41
CA ILE A 204 7.08 -13.38 3.53
C ILE A 204 5.83 -13.08 4.35
N ILE A 205 4.68 -13.65 3.97
CA ILE A 205 3.38 -13.41 4.61
C ILE A 205 3.39 -13.79 6.10
N GLN A 206 4.08 -14.87 6.46
CA GLN A 206 4.23 -15.31 7.86
C GLN A 206 4.90 -14.26 8.75
N LYS A 207 5.68 -13.33 8.19
CA LYS A 207 6.42 -12.29 8.91
C LYS A 207 5.71 -10.94 8.94
N LEU A 208 4.56 -10.80 8.28
CA LEU A 208 3.83 -9.54 8.23
C LEU A 208 3.14 -9.25 9.58
N ASP A 209 3.05 -7.98 9.92
CA ASP A 209 2.36 -7.48 11.12
C ASP A 209 0.82 -7.45 10.94
N ARG A 210 0.37 -7.36 9.68
CA ARG A 210 -1.04 -7.36 9.28
C ARG A 210 -1.25 -8.13 7.98
N VAL A 211 -2.24 -9.02 7.99
CA VAL A 211 -2.68 -9.79 6.82
C VAL A 211 -4.19 -9.75 6.76
N GLU A 212 -4.75 -9.10 5.74
CA GLU A 212 -6.19 -9.03 5.53
C GLU A 212 -6.54 -9.46 4.11
N VAL A 213 -7.35 -10.51 4.00
CA VAL A 213 -7.80 -11.07 2.73
C VAL A 213 -9.31 -11.18 2.81
N HIS A 214 -9.98 -10.25 2.12
CA HIS A 214 -11.43 -10.13 2.12
C HIS A 214 -12.12 -11.13 1.16
N PRO A 215 -11.55 -11.44 -0.03
CA PRO A 215 -12.00 -12.56 -0.84
C PRO A 215 -11.82 -13.91 -0.14
N GLU A 216 -12.49 -14.95 -0.64
CA GLU A 216 -12.30 -16.31 -0.10
C GLU A 216 -10.87 -16.81 -0.39
N ILE A 217 -10.20 -17.39 0.61
CA ILE A 217 -8.90 -18.06 0.43
C ILE A 217 -9.08 -19.54 0.12
N GLU A 218 -8.11 -20.12 -0.58
CA GLU A 218 -8.05 -21.56 -0.80
C GLU A 218 -8.00 -22.35 0.51
N GLU A 219 -8.42 -23.62 0.45
CA GLU A 219 -8.33 -24.52 1.60
C GLU A 219 -6.88 -24.60 2.09
N THR A 220 -6.70 -24.34 3.38
CA THR A 220 -5.40 -24.19 4.00
C THR A 220 -5.38 -24.91 5.34
N GLU A 221 -4.27 -25.56 5.65
CA GLU A 221 -4.02 -26.17 6.96
C GLU A 221 -4.08 -25.13 8.09
N SER A 222 -4.74 -25.48 9.19
CA SER A 222 -4.87 -24.60 10.36
C SER A 222 -3.50 -24.16 10.91
N GLU A 223 -2.48 -25.02 10.84
CA GLU A 223 -1.12 -24.71 11.29
C GLU A 223 -0.47 -23.56 10.49
N LEU A 224 -0.81 -23.40 9.21
CA LEU A 224 -0.30 -22.28 8.41
C LEU A 224 -0.92 -20.95 8.86
N ILE A 225 -2.21 -20.93 9.17
CA ILE A 225 -2.88 -19.74 9.71
C ILE A 225 -2.32 -19.41 11.11
N LEU A 226 -2.10 -20.44 11.93
CA LEU A 226 -1.52 -20.29 13.26
C LEU A 226 -0.03 -19.89 13.23
N SER A 227 0.67 -20.09 12.11
CA SER A 227 2.06 -19.65 11.94
C SER A 227 2.23 -18.15 11.66
N LEU A 228 1.17 -17.44 11.27
CA LEU A 228 1.24 -16.00 10.98
C LEU A 228 1.65 -15.20 12.24
N ILE A 229 2.71 -14.40 12.21
CA ILE A 229 3.03 -13.54 13.37
C ILE A 229 2.12 -12.33 13.50
N ALA A 230 1.31 -12.07 12.46
CA ALA A 230 0.46 -10.90 12.33
C ALA A 230 -0.40 -10.64 13.58
N SER A 231 -0.37 -9.39 14.01
CA SER A 231 -1.23 -8.86 15.07
C SER A 231 -2.65 -8.58 14.59
N ARG A 232 -2.85 -8.41 13.28
CA ARG A 232 -4.13 -8.12 12.66
C ARG A 232 -4.37 -9.10 11.53
N ILE A 233 -5.36 -9.96 11.70
CA ILE A 233 -5.67 -11.02 10.74
C ILE A 233 -7.13 -10.88 10.32
N HIS A 234 -7.39 -10.89 9.02
CA HIS A 234 -8.74 -11.07 8.49
C HIS A 234 -8.68 -12.06 7.34
N LEU A 235 -9.36 -13.20 7.47
CA LEU A 235 -9.39 -14.22 6.44
C LEU A 235 -10.83 -14.72 6.26
N LYS A 236 -11.15 -15.19 5.06
CA LYS A 236 -12.45 -15.78 4.72
C LYS A 236 -12.24 -17.15 4.07
N SER A 237 -12.79 -18.21 4.65
CA SER A 237 -12.76 -19.57 4.08
C SER A 237 -13.90 -20.41 4.64
N GLN A 238 -14.55 -21.21 3.79
CA GLN A 238 -15.57 -22.15 4.25
C GLN A 238 -15.03 -23.26 5.16
N HIS A 239 -13.71 -23.51 5.11
CA HIS A 239 -13.05 -24.63 5.78
C HIS A 239 -12.64 -24.33 7.23
N PHE A 240 -12.95 -23.14 7.77
CA PHE A 240 -12.59 -22.81 9.15
C PHE A 240 -13.36 -23.64 10.18
N THR A 241 -12.65 -24.15 11.19
CA THR A 241 -13.19 -25.03 12.23
C THR A 241 -13.26 -24.32 13.59
N GLY A 242 -14.03 -24.88 14.53
CA GLY A 242 -14.04 -24.41 15.91
C GLY A 242 -12.67 -24.53 16.59
N GLU A 243 -11.94 -25.61 16.32
CA GLU A 243 -10.59 -25.83 16.85
C GLU A 243 -9.61 -24.73 16.43
N LEU A 244 -9.65 -24.31 15.16
CA LEU A 244 -8.84 -23.19 14.68
C LEU A 244 -9.16 -21.90 15.45
N ILE A 245 -10.45 -21.63 15.69
CA ILE A 245 -10.89 -20.43 16.42
C ILE A 245 -10.36 -20.46 17.86
N GLU A 246 -10.48 -21.60 18.56
CA GLU A 246 -9.96 -21.75 19.92
C GLU A 246 -8.45 -21.48 19.97
N LYS A 247 -7.67 -22.10 19.08
CA LYS A 247 -6.22 -21.88 18.99
C LYS A 247 -5.86 -20.43 18.65
N MET A 248 -6.66 -19.74 17.83
CA MET A 248 -6.47 -18.32 17.52
C MET A 248 -6.77 -17.41 18.71
N ILE A 249 -7.78 -17.74 19.53
CA ILE A 249 -8.08 -17.04 20.79
C ILE A 249 -6.92 -17.23 21.79
N GLU A 250 -6.42 -18.44 21.94
CA GLU A 250 -5.26 -18.71 22.81
C GLU A 250 -4.03 -17.92 22.36
N LYS A 251 -3.76 -17.91 21.04
CA LYS A 251 -2.64 -17.18 20.45
C LYS A 251 -2.73 -15.68 20.73
N ILE A 252 -3.89 -15.05 20.50
CA ILE A 252 -4.04 -13.60 20.75
C ILE A 252 -3.99 -13.27 22.24
N ALA A 253 -4.54 -14.15 23.09
CA ALA A 253 -4.47 -14.04 24.55
C ALA A 253 -3.03 -14.13 25.08
N LYS A 254 -2.21 -14.99 24.47
CA LYS A 254 -0.79 -15.14 24.81
C LYS A 254 0.04 -13.94 24.37
N ASN A 255 -0.25 -13.38 23.19
CA ASN A 255 0.51 -12.25 22.66
C ASN A 255 0.24 -10.93 23.40
N ARG A 256 -0.96 -10.75 23.99
CA ARG A 256 -1.36 -9.57 24.81
C ARG A 256 -1.13 -8.19 24.17
N LYS A 257 -0.85 -8.11 22.88
CA LYS A 257 -0.56 -6.86 22.17
C LYS A 257 -1.88 -6.11 21.95
N THR A 258 -2.07 -5.00 22.67
CA THR A 258 -3.27 -4.15 22.55
C THR A 258 -3.48 -3.68 21.11
N GLY A 259 -4.71 -3.77 20.62
CA GLY A 259 -5.07 -3.42 19.24
C GLY A 259 -4.84 -4.56 18.23
N SER A 260 -4.44 -5.75 18.70
CA SER A 260 -4.45 -6.97 17.90
C SER A 260 -5.88 -7.47 17.73
N TYR A 261 -6.20 -8.04 16.58
CA TYR A 261 -7.47 -8.72 16.34
C TYR A 261 -7.33 -9.82 15.31
N PHE A 262 -8.29 -10.74 15.33
CA PHE A 262 -8.56 -11.58 14.17
C PHE A 262 -10.04 -11.53 13.79
N ILE A 263 -10.30 -11.70 12.49
CA ILE A 263 -11.62 -11.97 11.93
C ILE A 263 -11.49 -13.22 11.07
N LEU A 264 -12.23 -14.27 11.40
CA LEU A 264 -12.35 -15.47 10.57
C LEU A 264 -13.78 -15.57 10.07
N LYS A 265 -13.97 -15.46 8.75
CA LYS A 265 -15.28 -15.54 8.11
C LYS A 265 -15.46 -16.82 7.30
N LYS A 266 -16.72 -17.23 7.18
CA LYS A 266 -17.18 -18.25 6.24
C LYS A 266 -18.04 -17.62 5.15
N THR A 267 -18.15 -18.30 4.02
CA THR A 267 -19.05 -17.92 2.92
C THR A 267 -20.49 -18.29 3.25
N GLU A 268 -20.69 -19.43 3.91
CA GLU A 268 -22.00 -19.91 4.35
C GLU A 268 -22.20 -19.72 5.86
N GLN A 269 -23.45 -19.80 6.29
CA GLN A 269 -23.78 -19.76 7.71
C GLN A 269 -23.16 -20.95 8.44
N SER A 270 -22.68 -20.71 9.65
CA SER A 270 -22.01 -21.71 10.47
C SER A 270 -22.50 -21.62 11.90
N ASP A 271 -22.40 -22.76 12.60
CA ASP A 271 -22.74 -22.90 14.01
C ASP A 271 -21.71 -22.26 14.96
N PHE A 272 -20.99 -21.22 14.52
CA PHE A 272 -20.03 -20.51 15.38
C PHE A 272 -20.68 -19.96 16.65
N LEU A 273 -21.99 -19.68 16.60
CA LEU A 273 -22.78 -19.24 17.74
C LEU A 273 -22.84 -20.27 18.88
N GLN A 274 -22.56 -21.55 18.61
CA GLN A 274 -22.62 -22.64 19.58
C GLN A 274 -21.29 -22.84 20.34
N LEU A 275 -20.19 -22.25 19.86
CA LEU A 275 -18.90 -22.29 20.55
C LEU A 275 -18.94 -21.30 21.71
N VAL A 276 -18.84 -21.77 22.96
CA VAL A 276 -18.63 -20.90 24.12
C VAL A 276 -17.25 -21.20 24.68
N PRO A 277 -16.22 -20.40 24.35
CA PRO A 277 -14.89 -20.65 24.85
C PRO A 277 -14.84 -20.45 26.38
N SER A 278 -14.12 -21.35 27.05
CA SER A 278 -14.01 -21.34 28.51
C SER A 278 -13.36 -20.05 29.02
N GLY A 279 -13.84 -19.52 30.14
CA GLY A 279 -13.31 -18.29 30.76
C GLY A 279 -13.90 -16.99 30.25
N PHE A 280 -14.75 -17.04 29.22
CA PHE A 280 -15.49 -15.89 28.72
C PHE A 280 -16.81 -15.69 29.47
N GLN A 281 -17.11 -14.43 29.81
CA GLN A 281 -18.39 -14.00 30.35
C GLN A 281 -19.23 -13.38 29.24
N LYS A 282 -20.54 -13.58 29.27
CA LYS A 282 -21.46 -13.00 28.28
C LYS A 282 -21.45 -11.46 28.40
N ALA A 283 -21.38 -10.79 27.26
CA ALA A 283 -21.43 -9.34 27.14
C ALA A 283 -22.62 -8.92 26.27
N GLU A 284 -22.93 -7.63 26.26
CA GLU A 284 -23.92 -7.07 25.35
C GLU A 284 -23.33 -6.93 23.94
N SER A 285 -24.13 -7.31 22.95
CA SER A 285 -23.84 -7.09 21.53
C SER A 285 -24.74 -5.97 21.02
N ILE A 286 -24.21 -5.21 20.05
CA ILE A 286 -24.96 -4.15 19.38
C ILE A 286 -25.85 -4.75 18.28
N GLU A 287 -25.50 -5.93 17.77
CA GLU A 287 -26.20 -6.63 16.68
C GLU A 287 -27.08 -7.78 17.21
N LYS A 288 -28.34 -7.82 16.77
CA LYS A 288 -29.35 -8.77 17.28
C LYS A 288 -29.04 -10.25 17.02
N ASN A 289 -28.06 -10.56 16.18
CA ASN A 289 -27.64 -11.92 15.79
C ASN A 289 -26.15 -12.19 16.05
N VAL A 290 -25.56 -11.48 17.02
CA VAL A 290 -24.19 -11.68 17.43
C VAL A 290 -24.14 -12.00 18.92
N ASN A 291 -23.45 -13.09 19.27
CA ASN A 291 -23.14 -13.40 20.65
C ASN A 291 -21.82 -12.72 21.01
N ALA A 292 -21.86 -11.79 21.97
CA ALA A 292 -20.70 -11.10 22.49
C ALA A 292 -20.26 -11.68 23.84
N TYR A 293 -18.95 -11.73 24.03
CA TYR A 293 -18.32 -12.23 25.23
C TYR A 293 -17.07 -11.41 25.58
N THR A 294 -16.66 -11.46 26.84
CA THR A 294 -15.45 -10.79 27.31
C THR A 294 -14.70 -11.67 28.29
N MET A 295 -13.38 -11.70 28.16
CA MET A 295 -12.48 -12.35 29.11
C MET A 295 -11.46 -11.33 29.61
N ARG A 296 -11.35 -11.19 30.94
CA ARG A 296 -10.31 -10.36 31.56
C ARG A 296 -9.01 -11.16 31.66
N LEU A 297 -7.90 -10.54 31.27
CA LEU A 297 -6.58 -11.12 31.47
C LEU A 297 -6.10 -10.76 32.88
N LYS A 298 -5.56 -11.75 33.62
CA LYS A 298 -5.37 -11.68 35.08
C LYS A 298 -4.36 -10.62 35.55
N ASP A 299 -3.51 -10.10 34.67
CA ASP A 299 -2.34 -9.29 35.06
C ASP A 299 -2.28 -7.90 34.40
N ASP A 300 -3.29 -7.52 33.59
CA ASP A 300 -3.25 -6.31 32.76
C ASP A 300 -4.58 -5.56 32.77
N ASP A 301 -4.56 -4.24 32.52
CA ASP A 301 -5.74 -3.42 32.16
C ASP A 301 -6.27 -3.81 30.75
N THR A 302 -6.21 -5.10 30.38
CA THR A 302 -6.61 -5.61 29.08
C THR A 302 -7.66 -6.71 29.18
N ALA A 303 -8.52 -6.73 28.17
CA ALA A 303 -9.56 -7.73 28.00
C ALA A 303 -9.60 -8.19 26.55
N ILE A 304 -10.04 -9.44 26.37
CA ILE A 304 -10.38 -9.95 25.05
C ILE A 304 -11.87 -9.79 24.87
N SER A 305 -12.28 -9.02 23.87
CA SER A 305 -13.66 -9.01 23.39
C SER A 305 -13.78 -10.04 22.28
N LEU A 306 -14.78 -10.91 22.37
CA LEU A 306 -15.07 -11.95 21.41
C LEU A 306 -16.51 -11.78 20.93
N LYS A 307 -16.70 -11.76 19.62
CA LYS A 307 -18.00 -11.63 18.98
C LYS A 307 -18.16 -12.74 17.95
N MET A 308 -19.28 -13.44 18.01
CA MET A 308 -19.58 -14.58 17.14
C MET A 308 -20.91 -14.31 16.45
N GLY A 309 -20.91 -14.30 15.13
CA GLY A 309 -22.11 -14.18 14.30
C GLY A 309 -22.26 -15.38 13.37
N SER A 310 -23.34 -15.37 12.58
CA SER A 310 -23.66 -16.48 11.67
C SER A 310 -22.59 -16.75 10.60
N PHE A 311 -21.81 -15.74 10.22
CA PHE A 311 -20.82 -15.84 9.14
C PHE A 311 -19.37 -15.74 9.63
N GLY A 312 -19.12 -15.56 10.93
CA GLY A 312 -17.73 -15.43 11.38
C GLY A 312 -17.56 -15.12 12.86
N VAL A 313 -16.29 -15.08 13.23
CA VAL A 313 -15.83 -14.76 14.58
C VAL A 313 -14.84 -13.60 14.53
N TYR A 314 -15.02 -12.66 15.43
CA TYR A 314 -14.10 -11.54 15.69
C TYR A 314 -13.61 -11.63 17.12
N ALA A 315 -12.30 -11.51 17.33
CA ALA A 315 -11.76 -11.26 18.65
C ALA A 315 -10.72 -10.15 18.62
N ASP A 316 -10.69 -9.32 19.66
CA ASP A 316 -9.73 -8.23 19.81
C ASP A 316 -9.23 -8.04 21.24
N VAL A 317 -7.97 -7.61 21.35
CA VAL A 317 -7.34 -7.27 22.63
C VAL A 317 -7.49 -5.77 22.86
N GLN A 318 -8.33 -5.43 23.83
CA GLN A 318 -8.64 -4.05 24.20
C GLN A 318 -7.96 -3.69 25.52
N SER A 319 -7.57 -2.42 25.66
CA SER A 319 -7.21 -1.84 26.95
C SER A 319 -8.41 -1.07 27.51
N PHE A 320 -8.63 -1.14 28.82
CA PHE A 320 -9.69 -0.38 29.50
C PHE A 320 -9.52 1.16 29.41
N LYS A 321 -8.39 1.67 28.90
CA LYS A 321 -8.03 3.10 28.89
C LYS A 321 -8.24 3.85 27.55
N ILE A 322 -8.83 3.26 26.51
CA ILE A 322 -8.93 3.89 25.17
C ILE A 322 -10.38 4.07 24.68
N SER A 323 -10.57 5.18 23.95
CA SER A 323 -11.75 6.02 23.67
C SER A 323 -12.62 5.67 22.45
N GLU A 324 -13.70 6.46 22.29
CA GLU A 324 -14.82 6.40 21.34
C GLU A 324 -14.46 6.12 19.86
N GLU A 325 -13.29 6.47 19.32
CA GLU A 325 -12.93 6.17 17.91
C GLU A 325 -12.81 4.67 17.59
N ARG A 326 -12.49 3.83 18.58
CA ARG A 326 -12.47 2.36 18.40
C ARG A 326 -13.88 1.78 18.20
N THR A 327 -14.93 2.53 18.53
CA THR A 327 -16.30 2.02 18.45
C THR A 327 -16.79 1.84 17.02
N MET A 328 -16.46 2.74 16.08
CA MET A 328 -17.00 2.67 14.71
C MET A 328 -16.43 1.47 13.93
N MET A 329 -15.11 1.27 13.92
CA MET A 329 -14.53 0.10 13.23
C MET A 329 -14.91 -1.20 13.92
N ALA A 330 -14.99 -1.23 15.26
CA ALA A 330 -15.46 -2.41 15.98
C ALA A 330 -16.93 -2.73 15.67
N GLN A 331 -17.78 -1.72 15.49
CA GLN A 331 -19.17 -1.86 15.04
C GLN A 331 -19.25 -2.35 13.59
N LEU A 332 -18.43 -1.82 12.68
CA LEU A 332 -18.37 -2.29 11.28
C LEU A 332 -17.93 -3.76 11.22
N ARG A 333 -16.93 -4.15 12.02
CA ARG A 333 -16.49 -5.56 12.12
C ARG A 333 -17.57 -6.46 12.69
N GLU A 334 -18.31 -6.00 13.71
CA GLU A 334 -19.44 -6.74 14.28
C GLU A 334 -20.56 -6.94 13.25
N LYS A 335 -20.93 -5.89 12.50
CA LYS A 335 -21.86 -5.97 11.38
C LYS A 335 -21.40 -6.96 10.32
N CYS A 336 -20.10 -7.06 10.07
CA CYS A 336 -19.55 -8.02 9.14
C CYS A 336 -19.72 -9.49 9.55
N LEU A 337 -20.03 -9.79 10.80
CA LEU A 337 -20.25 -11.18 11.23
C LEU A 337 -21.64 -11.71 10.87
N THR A 338 -22.57 -10.83 10.47
CA THR A 338 -23.96 -11.19 10.16
C THR A 338 -24.24 -11.31 8.66
N ARG A 339 -23.24 -11.06 7.81
CA ARG A 339 -23.36 -11.10 6.34
C ARG A 339 -22.20 -11.87 5.72
N SER A 340 -22.43 -12.51 4.57
CA SER A 340 -21.38 -13.19 3.78
C SER A 340 -20.34 -12.19 3.22
N ASN A 341 -20.78 -11.01 2.80
CA ASN A 341 -19.91 -9.93 2.31
C ASN A 341 -19.35 -9.11 3.49
N CYS A 342 -18.07 -8.71 3.46
CA CYS A 342 -17.49 -7.82 4.48
C CYS A 342 -17.49 -6.37 3.96
N PHE A 343 -18.14 -5.49 4.74
CA PHE A 343 -18.09 -4.03 4.64
C PHE A 343 -17.15 -3.41 5.69
N CYS A 344 -16.29 -4.24 6.27
CA CYS A 344 -15.31 -3.89 7.30
C CYS A 344 -13.97 -3.41 6.71
N GLN A 345 -13.94 -3.17 5.40
CA GLN A 345 -12.83 -2.55 4.72
C GLN A 345 -12.55 -1.20 5.39
N GLN A 346 -11.28 -0.92 5.67
CA GLN A 346 -10.94 0.47 6.00
C GLN A 346 -11.27 1.32 4.78
N PRO A 347 -11.87 2.50 4.94
CA PRO A 347 -11.83 3.49 3.87
C PRO A 347 -10.35 3.67 3.54
N THR A 348 -9.99 3.32 2.31
CA THR A 348 -8.70 3.70 1.74
C THR A 348 -8.57 5.20 1.99
N PHE A 349 -7.46 5.67 2.56
CA PHE A 349 -7.24 7.09 2.90
C PHE A 349 -7.13 8.01 1.66
N LEU A 350 -7.76 7.64 0.56
CA LEU A 350 -7.84 8.41 -0.66
C LEU A 350 -9.32 8.70 -0.91
N PRO A 351 -9.68 9.95 -1.28
CA PRO A 351 -11.03 10.25 -1.71
C PRO A 351 -11.41 9.26 -2.82
N GLU A 352 -12.59 8.66 -2.69
CA GLU A 352 -13.26 7.96 -3.79
C GLU A 352 -13.42 8.99 -4.91
N ASP A 353 -12.50 8.99 -5.88
CA ASP A 353 -12.68 9.72 -7.13
C ASP A 353 -13.67 8.87 -7.92
N ASP A 354 -14.91 9.32 -7.93
CA ASP A 354 -16.06 8.77 -8.66
C ASP A 354 -15.79 8.93 -10.17
N SER A 355 -14.79 8.22 -10.68
CA SER A 355 -14.33 8.33 -12.07
C SER A 355 -15.09 7.39 -13.00
N SER A 356 -16.25 6.87 -12.59
CA SER A 356 -17.13 6.08 -13.45
C SER A 356 -18.04 6.92 -14.35
N GLU A 357 -17.95 8.26 -14.31
CA GLU A 357 -18.87 9.14 -15.06
C GLU A 357 -18.26 9.87 -16.27
N PHE A 358 -16.99 9.65 -16.63
CA PHE A 358 -16.34 10.43 -17.71
C PHE A 358 -15.62 9.58 -18.77
N ASP A 359 -16.19 8.44 -19.13
CA ASP A 359 -15.77 7.73 -20.35
C ASP A 359 -16.55 8.18 -21.61
N ASP A 360 -17.54 9.07 -21.49
CA ASP A 360 -18.33 9.57 -22.63
C ASP A 360 -18.62 11.09 -22.49
N TYR A 361 -17.67 11.97 -22.87
CA TYR A 361 -18.04 13.31 -23.31
C TYR A 361 -17.16 13.78 -24.47
N ASP A 362 -17.75 13.65 -25.65
CA ASP A 362 -17.40 14.38 -26.86
C ASP A 362 -17.41 15.90 -26.59
N GLU A 363 -16.32 16.55 -27.00
CA GLU A 363 -16.31 17.83 -27.72
C GLU A 363 -17.33 18.90 -27.28
N TYR A 364 -17.09 19.60 -26.16
CA TYR A 364 -17.57 20.97 -26.00
C TYR A 364 -16.50 21.86 -25.36
N VAL A 365 -15.99 22.75 -26.20
CA VAL A 365 -15.34 24.00 -25.81
C VAL A 365 -16.41 24.85 -25.11
N ASP A 366 -16.18 25.24 -23.86
CA ASP A 366 -16.60 26.56 -23.43
C ASP A 366 -15.69 27.11 -22.33
N ASP A 367 -15.27 28.32 -22.65
CA ASP A 367 -14.48 29.32 -21.95
C ASP A 367 -15.21 29.75 -20.67
N ASP A 368 -14.52 29.71 -19.52
CA ASP A 368 -14.66 30.76 -18.51
C ASP A 368 -13.51 30.69 -17.48
N SER A 369 -12.67 31.72 -17.61
CA SER A 369 -11.52 32.09 -16.80
C SER A 369 -11.72 32.05 -15.28
N VAL A 370 -10.78 31.42 -14.59
CA VAL A 370 -10.36 31.83 -13.24
C VAL A 370 -8.84 31.76 -13.16
N ASP A 371 -8.19 32.90 -13.38
CA ASP A 371 -6.73 33.09 -13.25
C ASP A 371 -6.30 32.80 -11.80
N TYR A 372 -5.78 31.60 -11.56
CA TYR A 372 -4.79 31.39 -10.52
C TYR A 372 -3.43 31.26 -11.21
N ASP A 373 -2.64 32.31 -11.02
CA ASP A 373 -1.27 32.49 -11.48
C ASP A 373 -0.36 31.40 -10.86
N TYR A 374 -0.43 30.19 -11.42
CA TYR A 374 0.40 29.01 -11.14
C TYR A 374 1.45 28.80 -12.23
N GLU A 375 1.83 29.87 -12.93
CA GLU A 375 2.97 29.81 -13.83
C GLU A 375 4.25 29.54 -13.02
N ARG A 376 5.08 28.63 -13.55
CA ARG A 376 6.45 28.31 -13.10
C ARG A 376 6.65 27.15 -12.11
N LEU A 377 5.94 26.04 -12.31
CA LEU A 377 6.49 24.71 -12.08
C LEU A 377 6.53 23.92 -13.40
N GLU A 378 7.38 24.40 -14.30
CA GLU A 378 7.91 23.63 -15.43
C GLU A 378 8.66 22.42 -14.85
N MET A 379 7.98 21.28 -14.82
CA MET A 379 8.63 19.98 -14.67
C MET A 379 8.71 19.40 -16.06
N ASP A 380 9.83 19.66 -16.73
CA ASP A 380 10.27 18.81 -17.83
C ASP A 380 10.63 17.45 -17.23
N PHE A 381 9.77 16.46 -17.45
CA PHE A 381 10.11 15.06 -17.29
C PHE A 381 10.97 14.53 -18.46
N ASN A 382 11.28 15.40 -19.43
CA ASN A 382 12.02 15.10 -20.66
C ASN A 382 13.48 15.59 -20.67
N GLY A 383 13.99 16.18 -19.58
CA GLY A 383 15.38 16.64 -19.49
C GLY A 383 16.28 15.60 -18.82
N GLU A 384 17.12 14.96 -19.63
CA GLU A 384 18.40 14.29 -19.32
C GLU A 384 18.71 14.17 -17.81
N PHE A 385 18.42 13.00 -17.25
CA PHE A 385 19.08 12.48 -16.05
C PHE A 385 20.28 11.63 -16.53
N ASP A 386 21.15 12.25 -17.32
CA ASP A 386 22.39 11.61 -17.75
C ASP A 386 23.42 11.70 -16.61
N ASP A 387 24.16 10.60 -16.49
CA ASP A 387 25.39 10.40 -15.73
C ASP A 387 25.25 10.18 -14.21
N PHE A 388 24.83 8.96 -13.87
CA PHE A 388 25.35 8.25 -12.70
C PHE A 388 26.31 7.16 -13.18
N ASP A 389 27.48 7.59 -13.67
CA ASP A 389 28.68 6.75 -13.65
C ASP A 389 29.63 7.37 -12.60
N ASP A 390 29.81 6.62 -11.51
CA ASP A 390 30.84 6.85 -10.51
C ASP A 390 32.20 6.54 -11.17
N ASP A 391 32.99 7.57 -11.46
CA ASP A 391 34.45 7.47 -11.56
C ASP A 391 35.05 8.45 -10.53
N ASP A 392 35.00 8.03 -9.26
CA ASP A 392 36.03 8.39 -8.29
C ASP A 392 37.24 7.49 -8.59
N ASP A 393 38.28 8.02 -9.24
CA ASP A 393 39.64 7.47 -9.12
C ASP A 393 40.71 8.57 -9.23
N ASP A 394 41.35 8.78 -8.08
CA ASP A 394 42.74 9.14 -7.84
C ASP A 394 43.30 10.50 -8.31
N PHE A 395 43.28 11.43 -7.35
CA PHE A 395 44.42 12.30 -7.06
C PHE A 395 45.69 11.46 -6.84
N ASN A 396 46.60 11.46 -7.81
CA ASN A 396 48.03 11.26 -7.53
C ASN A 396 48.78 12.56 -7.84
N GLU A 397 49.06 13.30 -6.77
CA GLU A 397 50.23 14.16 -6.71
C GLU A 397 51.46 13.24 -6.66
N GLU A 398 52.24 13.18 -7.74
CA GLU A 398 53.67 12.90 -7.62
C GLU A 398 54.47 13.91 -8.44
N GLU A 399 55.52 14.39 -7.77
CA GLU A 399 56.48 15.40 -8.14
C GLU A 399 57.32 15.00 -9.36
N ASP A 400 57.68 15.99 -10.19
CA ASP A 400 59.04 16.16 -10.73
C ASP A 400 59.27 17.64 -11.11
#